data_AF-A0AAT9QQE4-F1
#
_entry.id   AF-A0AAT9QQE4-F1
#
_cell.length_a   1.000
_cell.length_b   1.000
_cell.length_c   1.000
_cell.angle_alpha   90.00
_cell.angle_beta   90.00
_cell.angle_gamma   90.00
#
_symmetry.space_group_name_H-M   'P 1'
#
loop_
_entity.id
_entity.type
_entity.pdbx_description
1 polymer ?
#
loop_
_entity_poly.entity_id
_entity_poly.type
_entity_poly.pdbx_seq_one_letter_code
_entity_poly.pdbx_strand_id
1 'polypeptide(L)'
;MHDGTRLASAVSLRDPLLRAFMSNWLQAGRDALAQHFDPTARALDALVESFALHNHFDPAPTSRADITAIVRTAAGRHKDPGPRQ
;
A
#
# COMPACT_ATOMS: atom_id res chain seq x y z
N MET A 1 19.88 0.69 -33.82
CA MET A 1 18.53 1.20 -34.16
C MET A 1 17.55 0.12 -33.73
N HIS A 2 16.84 0.34 -32.62
CA HIS A 2 15.49 -0.11 -32.29
C HIS A 2 15.15 0.55 -30.94
N ASP A 3 13.92 1.02 -30.86
CA ASP A 3 13.51 2.29 -30.27
C ASP A 3 13.40 2.30 -28.75
N GLY A 4 13.77 3.42 -28.14
CA GLY A 4 13.84 3.66 -26.72
C GLY A 4 12.59 4.36 -26.19
N THR A 5 11.43 3.70 -26.24
CA THR A 5 10.17 4.28 -25.77
C THR A 5 9.59 3.48 -24.61
N ARG A 6 10.24 3.54 -23.46
CA ARG A 6 9.57 3.30 -22.17
C ARG A 6 8.65 4.48 -21.90
N LEU A 7 7.42 4.43 -22.40
CA LEU A 7 6.36 5.32 -21.93
C LEU A 7 5.90 4.83 -20.55
N ALA A 8 6.64 5.23 -19.52
CA ALA A 8 6.08 5.33 -18.18
C ALA A 8 5.04 6.46 -18.23
N SER A 9 3.77 6.11 -18.43
CA SER A 9 2.66 7.06 -18.42
C SER A 9 2.50 7.62 -17.01
N ALA A 10 3.02 8.83 -16.77
CA ALA A 10 2.72 9.55 -15.55
C ALA A 10 1.24 9.94 -15.55
N VAL A 11 0.46 9.33 -14.65
CA VAL A 11 -0.93 9.70 -14.39
C VAL A 11 -0.95 11.10 -13.76
N SER A 12 -1.57 12.08 -14.43
CA SER A 12 -1.61 13.47 -13.95
C SER A 12 -2.78 13.69 -12.99
N LEU A 13 -2.50 13.82 -11.69
CA LEU A 13 -3.49 14.13 -10.65
C LEU A 13 -4.08 15.55 -10.74
N ARG A 14 -3.81 16.29 -11.82
CA ARG A 14 -4.37 17.62 -12.09
C ARG A 14 -5.78 17.55 -12.67
N ASP A 15 -6.20 16.41 -13.22
CA ASP A 15 -7.58 16.17 -13.64
C ASP A 15 -8.46 15.91 -12.39
N PRO A 16 -9.48 16.75 -12.12
CA PRO A 16 -10.36 16.60 -10.97
C PRO A 16 -11.11 15.26 -10.95
N LEU A 17 -11.52 14.73 -12.11
CA LEU A 17 -12.26 13.46 -12.21
C LEU A 17 -11.35 12.30 -11.78
N LEU A 18 -10.14 12.28 -12.33
CA LEU A 18 -9.12 11.28 -12.01
C LEU A 18 -8.70 11.37 -10.55
N ARG A 19 -8.55 12.59 -10.00
CA ARG A 19 -8.25 12.78 -8.58
C ARG A 19 -9.35 12.23 -7.68
N ALA A 20 -10.62 12.47 -8.02
CA ALA A 20 -11.75 11.94 -7.27
C ALA A 20 -11.79 10.41 -7.33
N PHE A 21 -11.58 9.83 -8.52
CA PHE A 21 -11.49 8.39 -8.70
C PHE A 21 -10.39 7.76 -7.83
N MET A 22 -9.16 8.29 -7.91
CA MET A 22 -8.02 7.80 -7.11
C MET A 22 -8.27 7.93 -5.60
N SER A 23 -8.90 9.03 -5.17
CA SER A 23 -9.24 9.23 -3.76
C SER A 23 -10.25 8.18 -3.27
N ASN A 24 -11.29 7.91 -4.07
CA ASN A 24 -12.29 6.89 -3.74
C ASN A 24 -11.68 5.48 -3.73
N TRP A 25 -10.79 5.18 -4.67
CA TRP A 25 -10.07 3.92 -4.72
C TRP A 25 -9.23 3.68 -3.47
N LEU A 26 -8.41 4.66 -3.08
CA LEU A 26 -7.59 4.58 -1.87
C LEU A 26 -8.45 4.46 -0.60
N GLN A 27 -9.59 5.15 -0.55
CA GLN A 27 -10.50 5.03 0.58
C GLN A 27 -11.12 3.63 0.67
N ALA A 28 -11.59 3.08 -0.46
CA ALA A 28 -12.16 1.73 -0.51
C ALA A 28 -11.15 0.65 -0.08
N GLY A 29 -9.88 0.80 -0.47
CA GLY A 29 -8.80 -0.10 -0.02
C GLY A 29 -8.62 -0.07 1.51
N ARG A 30 -8.62 1.12 2.10
CA ARG A 30 -8.53 1.29 3.57
C ARG A 30 -9.74 0.73 4.29
N ASP A 31 -10.94 0.96 3.77
CA ASP A 31 -12.18 0.46 4.34
C ASP A 31 -12.21 -1.07 4.33
N ALA A 32 -11.70 -1.71 3.28
CA ALA A 32 -11.55 -3.16 3.22
C ALA A 32 -10.58 -3.70 4.28
N LEU A 33 -9.43 -3.03 4.50
CA LEU A 33 -8.50 -3.39 5.56
C LEU A 33 -9.10 -3.20 6.97
N ALA A 34 -9.90 -2.15 7.16
CA ALA A 34 -10.54 -1.84 8.44
C ALA A 34 -11.49 -2.95 8.92
N GLN A 35 -12.08 -3.74 8.00
CA GLN A 35 -12.94 -4.87 8.34
C GLN A 35 -12.23 -5.99 9.11
N HIS A 36 -10.90 -6.06 9.04
CA HIS A 36 -10.11 -7.14 9.62
C HIS A 36 -9.03 -6.67 10.59
N PHE A 37 -8.61 -5.40 10.49
CA PHE A 37 -7.38 -4.93 11.09
C PHE A 37 -7.51 -3.61 11.85
N ASP A 38 -8.70 -3.19 12.29
CA ASP A 38 -8.84 -1.97 13.11
C ASP A 38 -8.16 -2.12 14.49
N PRO A 39 -7.21 -1.24 14.92
CA PRO A 39 -6.80 0.06 14.36
C PRO A 39 -5.54 0.06 13.48
N THR A 40 -4.95 -1.10 13.23
CA THR A 40 -3.76 -1.24 12.36
C THR A 40 -4.02 -1.03 10.87
N ALA A 41 -5.28 -1.00 10.42
CA ALA A 41 -5.65 -0.89 9.01
C ALA A 41 -4.99 0.31 8.30
N ARG A 42 -4.94 1.48 8.96
CA ARG A 42 -4.29 2.67 8.42
C ARG A 42 -2.78 2.53 8.30
N ALA A 43 -2.15 1.83 9.24
CA ALA A 43 -0.71 1.56 9.18
C ALA A 43 -0.37 0.53 8.10
N LEU A 44 -1.19 -0.50 7.94
CA LEU A 44 -1.05 -1.51 6.89
C LEU A 44 -1.22 -0.92 5.49
N ASP A 45 -2.24 -0.07 5.30
CA ASP A 45 -2.48 0.69 4.07
C ASP A 45 -1.23 1.50 3.66
N ALA A 46 -0.70 2.32 4.57
CA ALA A 46 0.50 3.12 4.33
C ALA A 46 1.75 2.26 4.03
N LEU A 47 1.90 1.11 4.71
CA LEU A 47 3.01 0.20 4.50
C LEU A 47 2.97 -0.44 3.11
N VAL A 48 1.80 -0.94 2.69
CA VAL A 48 1.61 -1.55 1.37
C VAL A 48 1.89 -0.54 0.26
N GLU A 49 1.33 0.67 0.37
CA GLU A 49 1.57 1.75 -0.58
C GLU A 49 3.05 2.12 -0.66
N SER A 50 3.75 2.18 0.48
CA SER A 50 5.19 2.48 0.51
C SER A 50 6.01 1.39 -0.19
N PHE A 51 5.71 0.10 0.03
CA PHE A 51 6.41 -0.99 -0.67
C PHE A 51 6.18 -0.97 -2.17
N ALA A 52 4.95 -0.68 -2.61
CA ALA A 52 4.65 -0.57 -4.04
C ALA A 52 5.47 0.56 -4.69
N LEU A 53 5.54 1.72 -4.04
CA LEU A 53 6.30 2.87 -4.53
C LEU A 53 7.81 2.59 -4.53
N HIS A 54 8.37 2.10 -3.42
CA HIS A 54 9.80 1.81 -3.32
C HIS A 54 10.22 0.74 -4.34
N ASN A 55 9.50 -0.38 -4.42
CA ASN A 55 9.85 -1.43 -5.38
C ASN A 55 9.70 -1.01 -6.85
N HIS A 56 8.88 0.00 -7.15
CA HIS A 56 8.77 0.53 -8.51
C HIS A 56 10.04 1.30 -8.93
N PHE A 57 10.69 2.00 -8.00
CA PHE A 57 11.84 2.86 -8.29
C PHE A 57 13.20 2.24 -7.89
N ASP A 58 13.21 1.21 -7.05
CA ASP A 58 14.43 0.60 -6.53
C ASP A 58 14.98 -0.48 -7.50
N PRO A 59 16.25 -0.38 -7.94
CA PRO A 59 16.90 -1.44 -8.71
C PRO A 59 17.11 -2.75 -7.93
N ALA A 60 17.01 -2.72 -6.60
CA ALA A 60 17.06 -3.87 -5.70
C ALA A 60 15.77 -3.94 -4.84
N PRO A 61 14.63 -4.32 -5.45
CA PRO A 61 13.33 -4.26 -4.77
C PRO A 61 13.28 -5.23 -3.58
N THR A 62 12.50 -4.85 -2.56
CA THR A 62 12.26 -5.70 -1.39
C THR A 62 11.60 -6.99 -1.84
N SER A 63 12.13 -8.14 -1.41
CA SER A 63 11.62 -9.44 -1.82
C SER A 63 10.19 -9.65 -1.32
N ARG A 64 9.39 -10.41 -2.07
CA ARG A 64 8.04 -10.78 -1.65
C ARG A 64 8.02 -11.51 -0.30
N ALA A 65 9.07 -12.30 -0.01
CA ALA A 65 9.20 -13.00 1.26
C ALA A 65 9.35 -12.02 2.43
N ASP A 66 10.23 -11.02 2.28
CA ASP A 66 10.46 -10.00 3.31
C ASP A 66 9.23 -9.12 3.51
N ILE A 67 8.58 -8.68 2.42
CA ILE A 67 7.31 -7.94 2.49
C ILE A 67 6.27 -8.75 3.26
N THR A 68 6.14 -10.05 2.97
CA THR A 68 5.18 -10.93 3.66
C THR A 68 5.49 -11.03 5.15
N ALA A 69 6.76 -11.17 5.53
CA ALA A 69 7.19 -11.24 6.93
C ALA A 69 6.87 -9.93 7.67
N ILE A 70 7.13 -8.78 7.05
CA ILE A 70 6.86 -7.46 7.63
C ILE A 70 5.34 -7.23 7.79
N VAL A 71 4.55 -7.52 6.75
CA VAL A 71 3.08 -7.39 6.80
C VAL A 71 2.48 -8.29 7.87
N ARG A 72 2.93 -9.55 7.97
CA ARG A 72 2.50 -10.47 9.03
C ARG A 72 2.83 -9.93 10.42
N THR A 73 4.01 -9.34 10.58
CA THR A 73 4.41 -8.72 11.86
C THR A 73 3.53 -7.52 12.20
N ALA A 74 3.25 -6.64 11.23
CA ALA A 74 2.39 -5.48 11.41
C ALA A 74 0.94 -5.87 11.74
N ALA A 75 0.42 -6.91 11.08
CA ALA A 75 -0.91 -7.46 11.36
C ALA A 75 -0.98 -8.24 12.69
N GLY A 76 0.11 -8.92 13.08
CA GLY A 76 0.20 -9.74 14.30
C GLY A 76 0.38 -8.95 15.59
N ARG A 77 0.98 -7.76 15.53
CA ARG A 77 1.08 -6.82 16.68
C ARG A 77 -0.28 -6.30 17.19
N HIS A 78 -1.38 -6.64 16.51
CA HIS A 78 -2.73 -6.25 16.89
C HIS A 78 -3.45 -7.23 17.84
N LYS A 79 -2.99 -8.48 17.97
CA LYS A 79 -3.67 -9.46 18.81
C LYS A 79 -3.15 -9.44 20.25
N ASP A 80 -3.45 -8.37 20.99
CA ASP A 80 -3.46 -8.44 22.47
C ASP A 80 -4.49 -7.48 23.08
N PRO A 81 -5.75 -7.92 23.29
CA PRO A 81 -6.56 -7.35 24.34
C PRO A 81 -6.09 -8.01 25.65
N GLY A 82 -5.05 -7.45 26.26
CA GLY A 82 -4.60 -7.87 27.58
C GLY A 82 -5.78 -7.93 28.56
N PRO A 83 -5.76 -8.85 29.54
CA PRO A 83 -6.92 -9.11 30.38
C PRO A 83 -7.30 -7.84 31.15
N ARG A 84 -8.56 -7.41 30.97
CA ARG A 84 -9.20 -6.43 31.85
C ARG A 84 -9.35 -7.10 33.22
N GLN A 85 -8.51 -6.68 34.17
CA GLN A 85 -8.71 -6.89 35.61
C GLN A 85 -9.64 -5.81 36.15
#